data_AF-A0A8C9QE45-F1
#
_entry.id   AF-A0A8C9QE45-F1
#
_cell.length_a   1.000
_cell.length_b   1.000
_cell.length_c   1.000
_cell.angle_alpha   90.00
_cell.angle_beta   90.00
_cell.angle_gamma   90.00
#
_symmetry.space_group_name_H-M   'P 1'
#
loop_
_entity.id
_entity.type
_entity.pdbx_description
1 polymer ?
#
loop_
_entity_poly.entity_id
_entity_poly.type
_entity_poly.pdbx_seq_one_letter_code
_entity_poly.pdbx_strand_id
1 'polypeptide(L)'
;MKRCLMIACLSSLNPSGGTQRLPRAIGMSLAKELIFSARVLDGQEAKAVGLISHVLEQNQEGDAAYRKALDLAREFLPQGPVAMRVAKLAINQGMEVSSLMLKFVTIPTKDRLEGLLAFKEKRPPRYKGE
;
A
#
# COMPACT_ATOMS: atom_id res chain seq x y z
N MET A 1 -14.41 0.21 -20.91
CA MET A 1 -14.79 0.15 -19.49
C MET A 1 -13.80 0.97 -18.66
N LYS A 2 -14.14 2.22 -18.31
CA LYS A 2 -13.36 3.09 -17.44
C LYS A 2 -14.24 3.42 -16.22
N ARG A 3 -14.16 2.66 -15.13
CA ARG A 3 -14.87 3.03 -13.89
C ARG A 3 -14.00 2.71 -12.69
N CYS A 4 -13.23 3.69 -12.25
CA CYS A 4 -12.79 3.76 -10.86
C CYS A 4 -13.94 4.46 -10.10
N LEU A 5 -14.76 3.70 -9.38
CA LEU A 5 -15.93 4.22 -8.69
C LEU A 5 -15.52 4.62 -7.26
N MET A 6 -14.85 5.77 -7.10
CA MET A 6 -14.79 6.44 -5.79
C MET A 6 -15.93 7.45 -5.73
N ILE A 7 -17.12 6.96 -5.35
CA ILE A 7 -18.26 7.82 -5.06
C ILE A 7 -17.99 8.49 -3.71
N ALA A 8 -17.54 9.75 -3.74
CA ALA A 8 -17.73 10.67 -2.63
C ALA A 8 -19.22 11.06 -2.58
N CYS A 9 -20.07 10.18 -2.01
CA CYS A 9 -21.51 10.46 -1.90
C CYS A 9 -21.73 11.50 -0.79
N LEU A 10 -22.27 12.67 -1.16
CA LEU A 10 -22.55 13.81 -0.27
C LEU A 10 -23.73 13.61 0.69
N SER A 11 -24.45 12.48 0.63
CA SER A 11 -25.67 12.28 1.43
C SER A 11 -25.38 11.78 2.86
N SER A 12 -24.17 11.30 3.13
CA SER A 12 -23.68 10.95 4.46
C SER A 12 -22.16 11.03 4.49
N LEU A 13 -21.59 11.64 5.54
CA LEU A 13 -20.16 11.53 5.85
C LEU A 13 -19.82 10.04 5.91
N ASN A 14 -19.14 9.54 4.87
CA ASN A 14 -18.98 8.12 4.63
C ASN A 14 -18.33 7.45 5.87
N PRO A 15 -19.01 6.54 6.58
CA PRO A 15 -18.50 5.91 7.81
C PRO A 15 -17.21 5.11 7.56
N SER A 16 -16.91 4.83 6.30
CA SER A 16 -15.74 4.09 5.84
C SER A 16 -14.41 4.83 6.00
N GLY A 17 -14.37 6.05 6.55
CA GLY A 17 -13.12 6.79 6.85
C GLY A 17 -12.50 7.54 5.66
N GLY A 18 -13.26 7.78 4.59
CA GLY A 18 -12.78 8.47 3.39
C GLY A 18 -12.30 9.91 3.65
N THR A 19 -12.97 10.62 4.56
CA THR A 19 -12.58 11.98 4.98
C THR A 19 -11.27 12.04 5.77
N GLN A 20 -10.80 10.89 6.27
CA GLN A 20 -9.53 10.78 6.98
C GLN A 20 -8.42 10.27 6.06
N ARG A 21 -8.69 9.25 5.23
CA ARG A 21 -7.68 8.63 4.37
C ARG A 21 -7.38 9.43 3.11
N LEU A 22 -8.39 10.02 2.47
CA LEU A 22 -8.18 10.74 1.21
C LEU A 22 -7.24 11.95 1.38
N PRO A 23 -7.41 12.83 2.39
CA PRO A 23 -6.46 13.93 2.61
C PRO A 23 -5.04 13.48 2.95
N ARG A 24 -4.88 12.35 3.64
CA ARG A 24 -3.55 11.76 3.93
C ARG A 24 -2.89 11.18 2.67
N ALA A 25 -3.68 10.73 1.70
CA ALA A 25 -3.19 10.15 0.46
C ALA A 25 -2.81 11.20 -0.59
N ILE A 26 -3.67 12.20 -0.83
CA ILE A 26 -3.51 13.17 -1.94
C ILE A 26 -3.41 14.64 -1.48
N GLY A 27 -3.33 14.89 -0.17
CA GLY A 27 -3.30 16.23 0.40
C GLY A 27 -4.68 16.85 0.63
N MET A 28 -4.74 17.82 1.54
CA MET A 28 -6.00 18.42 1.99
C MET A 28 -6.75 19.19 0.89
N SER A 29 -6.03 19.92 0.04
CA SER A 29 -6.65 20.79 -0.98
C SER A 29 -7.44 19.97 -2.00
N LEU A 30 -6.77 19.00 -2.64
CA LEU A 30 -7.37 18.12 -3.64
C LEU A 30 -8.46 17.24 -3.03
N ALA A 31 -8.25 16.72 -1.82
CA ALA A 31 -9.26 15.92 -1.15
C ALA A 31 -10.56 16.71 -0.91
N LYS A 32 -10.46 17.98 -0.49
CA LYS A 32 -11.64 18.86 -0.34
C LYS A 32 -12.32 19.11 -1.68
N GLU A 33 -11.55 19.41 -2.73
CA GLU A 33 -12.09 19.61 -4.08
C GLU A 33 -12.90 18.39 -4.54
N LEU A 34 -12.33 17.18 -4.44
CA LEU A 34 -13.01 15.94 -4.86
C LEU A 34 -14.23 15.61 -4.00
N ILE A 35 -14.13 15.80 -2.68
CA ILE A 35 -15.25 15.53 -1.75
C ILE A 35 -16.39 16.51 -2.00
N PHE A 36 -16.11 17.81 -2.16
CA PHE A 36 -17.15 18.83 -2.33
C PHE A 36 -17.78 18.81 -3.73
N SER A 37 -16.99 18.54 -4.76
CA SER A 37 -17.50 18.45 -6.14
C SER A 37 -18.17 17.12 -6.45
N ALA A 38 -17.97 16.09 -5.61
CA ALA A 38 -18.34 14.70 -5.90
C ALA A 38 -17.83 14.22 -7.28
N ARG A 39 -16.71 14.78 -7.77
CA ARG A 39 -16.15 14.45 -9.07
C ARG A 39 -15.66 13.00 -9.10
N VAL A 40 -15.97 12.30 -10.18
CA VAL A 40 -15.42 10.98 -10.49
C VAL A 40 -14.15 11.15 -11.30
N LEU A 41 -13.08 10.47 -10.89
CA LEU A 41 -11.81 10.43 -11.61
C LEU A 41 -11.69 9.16 -12.44
N ASP A 42 -11.08 9.28 -13.62
CA ASP A 42 -10.59 8.10 -14.34
C ASP A 42 -9.24 7.60 -13.79
N GLY A 43 -8.73 6.50 -14.34
CA GLY A 43 -7.50 5.89 -13.86
C GLY A 43 -6.25 6.76 -14.07
N GLN A 44 -6.21 7.55 -15.14
CA GLN A 44 -5.06 8.42 -15.44
C GLN A 44 -5.08 9.64 -14.52
N GLU A 45 -6.24 10.25 -14.32
CA GLU A 45 -6.42 11.35 -13.37
C GLU A 45 -6.10 10.90 -11.94
N ALA A 46 -6.58 9.72 -11.52
CA ALA A 46 -6.28 9.15 -10.20
C ALA A 46 -4.77 8.93 -10.00
N LYS A 47 -4.05 8.51 -11.04
CA LYS A 47 -2.58 8.37 -10.99
C LYS A 47 -1.90 9.73 -10.90
N ALA A 48 -2.37 10.72 -11.66
CA ALA A 48 -1.80 12.07 -11.67
C ALA A 48 -1.89 12.77 -10.31
N VAL A 49 -3.00 12.59 -9.59
CA VAL A 49 -3.19 13.14 -8.24
C VAL A 49 -2.58 12.28 -7.12
N GLY A 50 -1.95 11.15 -7.46
CA GLY A 50 -1.30 10.25 -6.49
C GLY A 50 -2.27 9.36 -5.70
N LEU A 51 -3.54 9.27 -6.12
CA LEU A 51 -4.55 8.43 -5.46
C LEU A 51 -4.30 6.93 -5.67
N ILE A 52 -3.66 6.58 -6.79
CA ILE A 52 -3.22 5.21 -7.09
C ILE A 52 -1.74 5.19 -7.50
N SER A 53 -1.05 4.10 -7.16
CA SER A 53 0.38 3.94 -7.46
C SER A 53 0.66 3.40 -8.87
N HIS A 54 -0.29 2.73 -9.51
CA HIS A 54 -0.13 2.17 -10.86
C HIS A 54 -1.40 2.38 -11.68
N VAL A 55 -1.23 2.74 -12.95
CA VAL A 55 -2.28 2.79 -13.96
C VAL A 55 -1.85 1.93 -15.13
N LEU A 56 -2.79 1.20 -15.72
CA LEU A 56 -2.57 0.25 -16.80
C LEU A 56 -3.66 0.42 -17.83
N GLU A 57 -3.32 0.19 -19.09
CA GLU A 57 -4.34 0.02 -20.13
C GLU A 57 -5.09 -1.28 -19.89
N GLN A 58 -6.41 -1.21 -20.05
CA GLN A 58 -7.27 -2.37 -19.79
C GLN A 58 -7.11 -3.40 -20.91
N ASN A 59 -6.95 -4.66 -20.53
CA ASN A 59 -6.87 -5.77 -21.48
C ASN A 59 -8.27 -6.27 -21.87
N GLN A 60 -8.32 -7.19 -22.83
CA GLN A 60 -9.58 -7.74 -23.34
C GLN A 60 -10.38 -8.50 -22.27
N GLU A 61 -9.69 -9.15 -21.32
CA GLU A 61 -10.29 -9.92 -20.23
C GLU A 61 -10.82 -9.04 -19.08
N GLY A 62 -10.45 -7.75 -19.05
CA GLY A 62 -10.89 -6.82 -18.02
C GLY A 62 -10.16 -6.93 -16.68
N ASP A 63 -9.06 -7.69 -16.60
CA ASP A 63 -8.35 -8.05 -15.36
C ASP A 63 -6.94 -7.46 -15.26
N ALA A 64 -6.56 -6.49 -16.11
CA ALA A 64 -5.19 -5.96 -16.16
C ALA A 64 -4.68 -5.46 -14.80
N ALA A 65 -5.53 -4.76 -14.03
CA ALA A 65 -5.20 -4.30 -12.68
C ALA A 65 -4.97 -5.46 -11.69
N TYR A 66 -5.75 -6.54 -11.80
CA TYR A 66 -5.60 -7.74 -10.98
C TYR A 66 -4.28 -8.45 -11.29
N ARG A 67 -3.92 -8.59 -12.57
CA ARG A 67 -2.64 -9.18 -12.98
C ARG A 67 -1.46 -8.42 -12.41
N LYS A 68 -1.46 -7.09 -12.48
CA LYS A 68 -0.39 -6.29 -11.87
C LYS A 68 -0.36 -6.40 -10.35
N ALA A 69 -1.51 -6.52 -9.70
CA ALA A 69 -1.58 -6.74 -8.26
C ALA A 69 -0.97 -8.10 -7.87
N LEU A 70 -1.20 -9.16 -8.66
CA LEU A 70 -0.55 -10.45 -8.46
C LEU A 70 0.97 -10.38 -8.66
N ASP A 71 1.43 -9.68 -9.68
CA ASP A 71 2.87 -9.49 -9.91
C ASP A 71 3.52 -8.77 -8.73
N LEU A 72 2.91 -7.67 -8.26
CA LEU A 72 3.39 -6.95 -7.09
C LEU A 72 3.36 -7.81 -5.81
N ALA A 73 2.32 -8.64 -5.64
CA ALA A 73 2.26 -9.56 -4.52
C ALA A 73 3.40 -10.59 -4.56
N ARG A 74 3.73 -11.11 -5.75
CA ARG A 74 4.87 -12.03 -5.95
C ARG A 74 6.20 -11.37 -5.61
N GLU A 75 6.36 -10.08 -5.91
CA GLU A 75 7.54 -9.29 -5.53
C GLU A 75 7.73 -9.20 -4.00
N PHE A 76 6.67 -9.38 -3.20
CA PHE A 76 6.71 -9.34 -1.73
C PHE A 76 6.89 -10.70 -1.05
N LEU A 77 6.78 -11.81 -1.78
CA LEU A 77 6.90 -13.16 -1.22
C LEU A 77 8.32 -13.52 -0.73
N PRO A 78 9.41 -13.10 -1.38
CA PRO A 78 10.77 -13.43 -0.95
C PRO A 78 11.23 -12.74 0.35
N GLN A 79 10.47 -11.81 0.91
CA GLN A 79 10.86 -10.98 2.04
C GLN A 79 10.53 -11.66 3.37
N GLY A 80 11.29 -11.33 4.42
CA GLY A 80 11.09 -11.89 5.76
C GLY A 80 9.69 -11.60 6.31
N PRO A 81 8.84 -12.61 6.60
CA PRO A 81 7.46 -12.38 7.02
C PRO A 81 7.33 -11.53 8.29
N VAL A 82 8.19 -11.76 9.29
CA VAL A 82 8.18 -10.98 10.54
C VAL A 82 8.57 -9.52 10.26
N ALA A 83 9.61 -9.31 9.45
CA ALA A 83 10.08 -7.97 9.09
C ALA A 83 9.01 -7.17 8.33
N MET A 84 8.31 -7.80 7.38
CA MET A 84 7.22 -7.16 6.63
C MET A 84 6.07 -6.71 7.54
N ARG A 85 5.68 -7.54 8.51
CA ARG A 85 4.62 -7.20 9.48
C ARG A 85 5.02 -6.03 10.38
N VAL A 86 6.24 -6.06 10.92
CA VAL A 86 6.75 -4.99 11.79
C VAL A 86 6.94 -3.69 11.01
N ALA A 87 7.43 -3.76 9.76
CA ALA A 87 7.57 -2.59 8.89
C ALA A 87 6.22 -1.92 8.62
N LYS A 88 5.18 -2.70 8.29
CA LYS A 88 3.81 -2.18 8.12
C LYS A 88 3.30 -1.50 9.39
N LEU A 89 3.51 -2.13 10.55
CA LEU A 89 3.10 -1.56 11.83
C LEU A 89 3.83 -0.25 12.12
N ALA A 90 5.13 -0.20 11.89
CA ALA A 90 5.96 0.98 12.11
C ALA A 90 5.58 2.14 11.20
N ILE A 91 5.29 1.89 9.92
CA ILE A 91 4.82 2.92 9.00
C ILE A 91 3.46 3.45 9.46
N ASN A 92 2.50 2.57 9.75
CA ASN A 92 1.15 3.00 10.15
C ASN A 92 1.14 3.78 11.46
N GLN A 93 1.89 3.34 12.47
CA GLN A 93 1.98 4.01 13.76
C GLN A 93 2.82 5.28 13.68
N GLY A 94 3.95 5.24 12.96
CA GLY A 94 4.86 6.37 12.79
C GLY A 94 4.24 7.55 12.05
N MET A 95 3.24 7.30 11.20
CA MET A 95 2.49 8.35 10.51
C MET A 95 1.47 9.07 11.40
N GLU A 96 0.99 8.44 12.47
CA GLU A 96 0.01 9.05 13.39
C GLU A 96 0.66 9.58 14.68
N VAL A 97 1.80 8.99 15.10
CA VAL A 97 2.51 9.36 16.33
C VAL A 97 4.02 9.19 16.16
N SER A 98 4.82 10.11 16.70
CA SER A 98 6.28 9.97 16.72
C SER A 98 6.70 8.79 17.59
N SER A 99 6.94 7.62 17.00
CA SER A 99 7.32 6.41 17.73
C SER A 99 8.60 5.79 17.16
N LEU A 100 9.64 5.71 17.99
CA LEU A 100 10.96 5.12 17.64
C LEU A 100 11.07 3.63 18.04
N MET A 101 10.02 3.07 18.67
CA MET A 101 10.11 1.86 19.50
C MET A 101 10.06 0.50 18.76
N LEU A 102 9.86 0.44 17.44
CA LEU A 102 9.64 -0.85 16.75
C LEU A 102 10.91 -1.53 16.20
N LYS A 103 12.09 -0.91 16.32
CA LYS A 103 13.35 -1.41 15.70
C LYS A 103 13.88 -2.72 16.31
N PHE A 104 13.43 -3.10 17.51
CA PHE A 104 14.04 -4.21 18.27
C PHE A 104 13.33 -5.56 18.09
N VAL A 105 12.14 -5.59 17.47
CA VAL A 105 11.30 -6.81 17.39
C VAL A 105 11.87 -7.86 16.43
N THR A 106 12.63 -7.45 15.41
CA THR A 106 13.21 -8.37 14.41
C THR A 106 14.60 -8.86 14.77
N ILE A 107 15.20 -8.38 15.87
CA ILE A 107 16.57 -8.75 16.28
C ILE A 107 16.68 -10.23 16.70
N PRO A 108 15.73 -10.82 17.46
CA PRO A 108 15.84 -12.20 17.91
C PRO A 108 15.29 -13.24 16.91
N THR A 109 14.93 -12.86 15.67
CA THR A 109 14.33 -13.82 14.71
C THR A 109 15.37 -14.70 14.03
N LYS A 110 14.99 -15.95 13.73
CA LYS A 110 15.82 -16.87 12.92
C LYS A 110 15.92 -16.40 11.48
N ASP A 111 14.88 -15.76 10.95
CA ASP A 111 14.90 -15.14 9.63
C ASP A 111 16.02 -14.11 9.49
N ARG A 112 16.34 -13.35 10.56
CA ARG A 112 17.47 -12.42 10.52
C ARG A 112 18.81 -13.15 10.35
N LEU A 113 18.99 -14.26 11.07
CA LEU A 113 20.22 -15.08 10.97
C LEU A 113 20.34 -15.73 9.59
N GLU A 114 19.24 -16.27 9.07
CA GLU A 114 19.16 -16.83 7.71
C GLU A 114 19.47 -15.78 6.64
N GLY A 115 18.96 -14.54 6.78
CA GLY A 115 19.27 -13.45 5.84
C GLY A 115 20.76 -13.13 5.81
N LEU A 116 21.41 -13.06 6.98
CA LEU A 116 22.85 -12.86 7.09
C LEU A 116 23.66 -14.03 6.51
N LEU A 117 23.23 -15.26 6.76
CA LEU A 117 23.86 -16.47 6.25
C LEU A 117 23.75 -16.56 4.73
N ALA A 118 22.55 -16.38 4.18
CA ALA A 118 22.28 -16.40 2.76
C ALA A 118 23.06 -15.32 2.01
N PHE A 119 23.20 -14.13 2.60
CA PHE A 119 24.04 -13.05 2.06
C PHE A 119 25.51 -13.44 2.02
N LYS A 120 26.04 -14.02 3.12
CA LYS A 120 27.42 -14.53 3.19
C LYS A 120 27.68 -15.63 2.16
N GLU A 121 26.70 -16.52 1.95
CA GLU A 121 26.75 -17.66 1.04
C GLU A 121 26.35 -17.32 -0.41
N LYS A 122 26.00 -16.06 -0.70
CA LYS A 122 25.53 -15.57 -2.02
C LYS A 122 24.39 -16.40 -2.62
N ARG A 123 23.47 -16.87 -1.77
CA ARG A 123 22.28 -17.62 -2.19
C ARG A 123 20.99 -16.86 -1.82
N PRO A 124 19.85 -17.19 -2.45
CA PRO A 124 18.57 -16.67 -2.02
C PRO A 124 18.24 -17.11 -0.58
N PRO A 125 17.74 -16.20 0.28
CA PRO A 125 17.31 -16.54 1.63
C PRO A 125 16.02 -17.36 1.62
N ARG A 126 15.87 -18.23 2.63
CA ARG A 126 14.67 -19.06 2.83
C ARG A 126 14.02 -18.73 4.17
N TYR A 127 13.26 -17.64 4.19
CA TYR A 127 12.54 -17.20 5.39
C TYR A 127 11.36 -18.10 5.71
N LYS A 128 11.10 -18.29 7.02
CA LYS A 128 10.02 -19.12 7.55
C LYS A 128 9.05 -18.34 8.44
N GLY A 129 9.37 -17.09 8.79
CA GLY A 129 8.54 -16.27 9.67
C GLY A 129 8.76 -16.54 11.16
N GLU A 130 9.96 -16.98 11.54
CA GLU A 130 10.40 -17.31 12.91
C GLU A 130 11.69 -16.56 13.30
#